data_AF-A0A6C0H8H3-F1
#
_entry.id   AF-A0A6C0H8H3-F1
#
_cell.length_a   1.000
_cell.length_b   1.000
_cell.length_c   1.000
_cell.angle_alpha   90.00
_cell.angle_beta   90.00
_cell.angle_gamma   90.00
#
_symmetry.space_group_name_H-M   'P 1'
#
loop_
_entity.id
_entity.type
_entity.pdbx_description
1 polymer ?
#
loop_
_entity_poly.entity_id
_entity_poly.type
_entity_poly.pdbx_seq_one_letter_code
_entity_poly.pdbx_strand_id
1 'polypeptide(L)'
;MDLLSSSSSVAKTYVNKALANPYIMAVLKLSLALYATQLAPRLPSSVSALFSNTFVKIGALTLIAYFSEVDFQLAILLAVIFVFGTNLVAGRGILESFADFDANAKSDSKFKLIEPKAVVYPGCHKITLADLQNAFEGDNIKMQDAVTYAFNELLAKTETKSGKEKLMKIAYATGLPYNVQFNDENAPYIATILVYNGFVFGGECVAPK
;
A
#
# COMPACT_ATOMS: atom_id res chain seq x y z
N MET A 1 -14.66 -25.74 -22.03
CA MET A 1 -15.27 -24.43 -22.39
C MET A 1 -16.77 -24.38 -22.07
N ASP A 2 -17.45 -25.53 -21.94
CA ASP A 2 -18.90 -25.61 -21.74
C ASP A 2 -19.43 -25.29 -20.33
N LEU A 3 -18.61 -25.45 -19.29
CA LEU A 3 -18.98 -25.03 -17.93
C LEU A 3 -19.06 -23.50 -17.78
N LEU A 4 -18.25 -22.77 -18.56
CA LEU A 4 -18.25 -21.29 -18.55
C LEU A 4 -19.45 -20.71 -19.32
N SER A 5 -19.91 -21.38 -20.39
CA SER A 5 -21.08 -20.95 -21.16
C SER A 5 -22.40 -21.22 -20.43
N SER A 6 -22.49 -22.34 -19.70
CA SER A 6 -23.69 -22.63 -18.89
C SER A 6 -23.81 -21.75 -17.64
N SER A 7 -22.69 -21.39 -17.00
CA SER A 7 -22.73 -20.50 -15.84
C SER A 7 -23.03 -19.05 -16.23
N SER A 8 -22.59 -18.62 -17.42
CA SER A 8 -22.84 -17.27 -17.91
C SER A 8 -24.29 -17.08 -18.39
N SER A 9 -24.95 -18.09 -18.96
CA SER A 9 -26.35 -17.96 -19.43
C SER A 9 -27.35 -17.79 -18.29
N VAL A 10 -27.16 -18.51 -17.17
CA VAL A 10 -27.99 -18.38 -15.97
C VAL A 10 -27.78 -17.01 -15.33
N ALA A 11 -26.52 -16.60 -15.12
CA ALA A 11 -26.19 -15.27 -14.59
C ALA A 11 -26.74 -14.15 -15.48
N LYS A 12 -26.61 -14.25 -16.81
CA LYS A 12 -27.17 -13.30 -17.78
C LYS A 12 -28.68 -13.14 -17.61
N THR A 13 -29.42 -14.23 -17.41
CA THR A 13 -30.89 -14.18 -17.31
C THR A 13 -31.38 -13.45 -16.06
N TYR A 14 -30.78 -13.72 -14.90
CA TYR A 14 -31.17 -13.07 -13.64
C TYR A 14 -30.69 -11.62 -13.56
N VAL A 15 -29.44 -11.36 -13.97
CA VAL A 15 -28.88 -10.01 -14.00
C VAL A 15 -29.65 -9.14 -14.98
N ASN A 16 -29.91 -9.61 -16.21
CA ASN A 16 -30.65 -8.82 -17.18
C ASN A 16 -32.09 -8.57 -16.75
N LYS A 17 -32.75 -9.52 -16.07
CA LYS A 17 -34.12 -9.31 -15.59
C LYS A 17 -34.20 -8.25 -14.48
N ALA A 18 -33.20 -8.18 -13.61
CA ALA A 18 -33.12 -7.17 -12.55
C ALA A 18 -32.64 -5.80 -13.08
N LEU A 19 -31.65 -5.78 -13.99
CA LEU A 19 -31.05 -4.55 -14.53
C LEU A 19 -31.81 -3.97 -15.75
N ALA A 20 -32.74 -4.71 -16.37
CA ALA A 20 -33.53 -4.21 -17.50
C ALA A 20 -34.51 -3.08 -17.10
N ASN A 21 -34.82 -2.93 -15.81
CA ASN A 21 -35.67 -1.84 -15.35
C ASN A 21 -34.82 -0.56 -15.17
N PRO A 22 -35.08 0.50 -15.96
CA PRO A 22 -34.29 1.73 -15.91
C PRO A 22 -34.32 2.43 -14.55
N TYR A 23 -35.40 2.29 -13.77
CA TYR A 23 -35.49 2.86 -12.43
C TYR A 23 -34.64 2.08 -11.42
N ILE A 24 -34.63 0.75 -11.50
CA ILE A 24 -33.79 -0.11 -10.63
C ILE A 24 -32.32 0.18 -10.91
N MET A 25 -31.95 0.28 -12.18
CA MET A 25 -30.59 0.61 -12.60
C MET A 25 -30.16 2.01 -12.11
N ALA A 26 -31.05 3.00 -12.19
CA ALA A 26 -30.79 4.35 -11.70
C ALA A 26 -30.61 4.38 -10.16
N VAL A 27 -31.47 3.71 -9.41
CA VAL A 27 -31.35 3.60 -7.94
C VAL A 27 -30.08 2.86 -7.55
N LEU A 28 -29.72 1.79 -8.27
CA LEU A 28 -28.47 1.06 -8.05
C LEU A 28 -27.25 1.97 -8.28
N LYS A 29 -27.18 2.68 -9.40
CA LYS A 29 -26.09 3.62 -9.69
C LYS A 29 -26.02 4.74 -8.66
N LEU A 30 -27.16 5.32 -8.28
CA LEU A 30 -27.23 6.42 -7.32
C LEU A 30 -26.80 5.97 -5.92
N SER A 31 -27.29 4.82 -5.45
CA SER A 31 -26.89 4.25 -4.15
C SER A 31 -25.41 3.88 -4.13
N LEU A 32 -24.87 3.30 -5.20
CA LEU A 32 -23.43 3.04 -5.30
C LEU A 32 -22.60 4.33 -5.30
N ALA A 33 -23.02 5.35 -6.03
CA ALA A 33 -22.33 6.65 -6.08
C ALA A 33 -22.36 7.36 -4.72
N LEU A 34 -23.51 7.34 -4.04
CA LEU A 34 -23.64 7.86 -2.67
C LEU A 34 -22.76 7.07 -1.71
N TYR A 35 -22.76 5.74 -1.79
CA TYR A 35 -21.91 4.90 -0.95
C TYR A 35 -20.41 5.14 -1.18
N ALA A 36 -20.01 5.38 -2.43
CA ALA A 36 -18.63 5.70 -2.78
C ALA A 36 -18.19 7.07 -2.26
N THR A 37 -19.07 8.06 -2.30
CA THR A 37 -18.77 9.44 -1.89
C THR A 37 -18.94 9.69 -0.40
N GLN A 38 -19.81 8.93 0.27
CA GLN A 38 -20.09 9.06 1.70
C GLN A 38 -19.00 8.34 2.52
N LEU A 39 -17.81 8.95 2.53
CA LEU A 39 -16.69 8.77 3.47
C LEU A 39 -16.59 7.35 4.08
N ALA A 40 -16.11 6.41 3.25
CA ALA A 40 -15.52 5.13 3.62
C ALA A 40 -15.64 4.76 5.12
N PRO A 41 -16.78 4.21 5.56
CA PRO A 41 -16.87 3.63 6.90
C PRO A 41 -15.77 2.56 7.00
N ARG A 42 -15.12 2.46 8.18
CA ARG A 42 -14.04 1.48 8.41
C ARG A 42 -14.53 0.12 7.93
N LEU A 43 -13.88 -0.44 6.91
CA LEU A 43 -14.31 -1.71 6.35
C LEU A 43 -14.26 -2.76 7.47
N PRO A 44 -15.31 -3.56 7.64
CA PRO A 44 -15.30 -4.64 8.60
C PRO A 44 -14.16 -5.61 8.25
N SER A 45 -13.55 -6.20 9.28
CA SER A 45 -12.33 -7.03 9.17
C SER A 45 -12.47 -8.19 8.17
N SER A 46 -13.68 -8.74 8.00
CA SER A 46 -13.94 -9.80 7.01
C SER A 46 -13.78 -9.32 5.56
N VAL A 47 -14.16 -8.07 5.26
CA VAL A 47 -14.09 -7.52 3.91
C VAL A 47 -12.64 -7.13 3.58
N SER A 48 -11.90 -6.56 4.53
CA SER A 48 -10.47 -6.29 4.31
C SER A 48 -9.66 -7.58 4.11
N ALA A 49 -9.98 -8.66 4.83
CA ALA A 49 -9.37 -9.97 4.64
C ALA A 49 -9.73 -10.61 3.28
N LEU A 50 -10.93 -10.37 2.75
CA LEU A 50 -11.30 -10.80 1.40
C LEU A 50 -10.49 -10.03 0.34
N PHE A 51 -10.41 -8.70 0.51
CA PHE A 51 -9.71 -7.80 -0.41
C PHE A 51 -8.18 -7.87 -0.31
N SER A 52 -7.61 -8.52 0.71
CA SER A 52 -6.17 -8.80 0.75
C SER A 52 -5.80 -9.96 -0.19
N ASN A 53 -6.73 -10.85 -0.51
CA ASN A 53 -6.48 -12.04 -1.33
C ASN A 53 -6.42 -11.69 -2.84
N THR A 54 -5.33 -12.08 -3.49
CA THR A 54 -5.11 -11.85 -4.93
C THR A 54 -6.18 -12.52 -5.81
N PHE A 55 -6.66 -13.71 -5.46
CA PHE A 55 -7.68 -14.41 -6.25
C PHE A 55 -9.02 -13.69 -6.24
N VAL A 56 -9.38 -13.07 -5.11
CA VAL A 56 -10.60 -12.25 -4.99
C VAL A 56 -10.50 -11.02 -5.89
N LYS A 57 -9.34 -10.35 -5.91
CA LYS A 57 -9.13 -9.18 -6.78
C LYS A 57 -9.28 -9.53 -8.25
N ILE A 58 -8.71 -10.66 -8.68
CA ILE A 58 -8.85 -11.16 -10.05
C ILE A 58 -10.32 -11.49 -10.36
N GLY A 59 -11.03 -12.13 -9.43
CA GLY A 59 -12.46 -12.40 -9.55
C GLY A 59 -13.29 -11.12 -9.70
N ALA A 60 -13.00 -10.09 -8.90
CA ALA A 60 -13.66 -8.79 -8.98
C ALA A 60 -13.40 -8.07 -10.31
N LEU A 61 -12.16 -8.09 -10.82
CA LEU A 61 -11.84 -7.54 -12.14
C LEU A 61 -12.59 -8.27 -13.26
N THR A 62 -12.69 -9.60 -13.17
CA THR A 62 -13.46 -10.40 -14.13
C THR A 62 -14.95 -10.05 -14.08
N LEU A 63 -15.49 -9.81 -12.88
CA LEU A 63 -16.87 -9.38 -12.69
C LEU A 63 -17.12 -7.99 -13.31
N ILE A 64 -16.20 -7.05 -13.10
CA ILE A 64 -16.29 -5.70 -13.69
C ILE A 64 -16.26 -5.79 -15.23
N ALA A 65 -15.37 -6.62 -15.78
CA ALA A 65 -15.30 -6.86 -17.22
C ALA A 65 -16.63 -7.44 -17.75
N TYR A 66 -17.25 -8.39 -17.03
CA TYR A 66 -18.56 -8.91 -17.40
C TYR A 66 -19.66 -7.83 -17.40
N PHE A 67 -19.68 -6.95 -16.39
CA PHE A 67 -20.65 -5.85 -16.35
C PHE A 67 -20.43 -4.80 -17.44
N SER A 68 -19.24 -4.71 -18.03
CA SER A 68 -18.96 -3.80 -19.15
C SER A 68 -19.75 -4.15 -20.42
N GLU A 69 -20.14 -5.43 -20.58
CA GLU A 69 -21.02 -5.87 -21.67
C GLU A 69 -22.49 -5.48 -21.44
N VAL A 70 -22.89 -5.27 -20.19
CA VAL A 70 -24.28 -4.96 -19.80
C VAL A 70 -24.53 -3.46 -19.75
N ASP A 71 -23.69 -2.71 -19.03
CA ASP A 71 -23.78 -1.25 -18.92
C ASP A 71 -22.39 -0.66 -18.63
N PHE A 72 -21.87 0.08 -19.60
CA PHE A 72 -20.54 0.68 -19.52
C PHE A 72 -20.39 1.69 -18.37
N GLN A 73 -21.44 2.46 -18.04
CA GLN A 73 -21.38 3.43 -16.94
C GLN A 73 -21.29 2.73 -15.59
N LEU A 74 -22.02 1.63 -15.40
CA LEU A 74 -21.95 0.82 -14.19
C LEU A 74 -20.56 0.18 -14.02
N ALA A 75 -19.99 -0.33 -15.11
CA ALA A 75 -18.67 -0.95 -15.10
C ALA A 75 -17.56 0.04 -14.71
N ILE A 76 -17.57 1.25 -15.27
CA ILE A 76 -16.61 2.30 -14.87
C ILE A 76 -16.78 2.65 -13.39
N LEU A 77 -18.02 2.82 -12.94
CA LEU A 77 -18.29 3.19 -11.56
C LEU A 77 -17.79 2.12 -10.57
N LEU A 78 -18.02 0.84 -10.88
CA LEU A 78 -17.46 -0.28 -10.12
C LEU A 78 -15.92 -0.32 -10.16
N ALA A 79 -15.31 -0.04 -11.32
CA ALA A 79 -13.85 -0.01 -11.46
C ALA A 79 -13.21 1.08 -10.59
N VAL A 80 -13.78 2.28 -10.59
CA VAL A 80 -13.32 3.38 -9.72
C VAL A 80 -13.45 2.97 -8.26
N ILE A 81 -14.61 2.48 -7.83
CA ILE A 81 -14.81 2.04 -6.43
C ILE A 81 -13.82 0.94 -6.05
N PHE A 82 -13.56 -0.01 -6.95
CA PHE A 82 -12.65 -1.13 -6.70
C PHE A 82 -11.19 -0.66 -6.57
N VAL A 83 -10.72 0.21 -7.45
CA VAL A 83 -9.35 0.77 -7.38
C VAL A 83 -9.19 1.59 -6.11
N PHE A 84 -10.15 2.45 -5.78
CA PHE A 84 -10.08 3.26 -4.56
C PHE A 84 -10.15 2.39 -3.30
N GLY A 85 -11.05 1.41 -3.26
CA GLY A 85 -11.20 0.48 -2.14
C GLY A 85 -9.97 -0.37 -1.90
N THR A 86 -9.34 -0.89 -2.95
CA THR A 86 -8.12 -1.70 -2.83
C THR A 86 -6.92 -0.89 -2.36
N ASN A 87 -6.77 0.37 -2.81
CA ASN A 87 -5.72 1.27 -2.32
C ASN A 87 -5.91 1.61 -0.83
N LEU A 88 -7.15 1.90 -0.43
CA LEU A 88 -7.48 2.21 0.96
C LEU A 88 -7.24 1.01 1.90
N VAL A 89 -7.63 -0.20 1.48
CA VAL A 89 -7.36 -1.44 2.23
C VAL A 89 -5.87 -1.75 2.31
N ALA A 90 -5.10 -1.41 1.27
CA ALA A 90 -3.65 -1.55 1.27
C ALA A 90 -2.91 -0.49 2.10
N GLY A 91 -3.64 0.47 2.71
CA GLY A 91 -3.05 1.56 3.49
C GLY A 91 -2.24 2.54 2.64
N ARG A 92 -2.37 2.49 1.31
CA ARG A 92 -1.72 3.43 0.38
C ARG A 92 -2.54 4.69 0.27
N GLY A 93 -1.90 5.86 0.22
CA GLY A 93 -2.57 7.12 -0.04
C GLY A 93 -3.37 7.06 -1.35
N ILE A 94 -4.56 7.64 -1.37
CA ILE A 94 -5.49 7.62 -2.53
C ILE A 94 -4.84 8.18 -3.81
N LEU A 95 -3.83 9.04 -3.66
CA LEU A 95 -3.06 9.63 -4.78
C LEU A 95 -1.62 9.09 -4.92
N GLU A 96 -1.15 8.24 -4.00
CA GLU A 96 0.22 7.69 -4.08
C GLU A 96 0.39 6.68 -5.23
N SER A 97 -0.70 6.02 -5.66
CA SER A 97 -0.69 5.13 -6.84
C SER A 97 -0.53 5.86 -8.18
N PHE A 98 -0.64 7.20 -8.21
CA PHE A 98 -0.50 8.01 -9.44
C PHE A 98 0.83 8.76 -9.53
N ALA A 99 1.68 8.68 -8.50
CA ALA A 99 3.06 9.09 -8.62
C ALA A 99 3.82 7.91 -9.25
N ASP A 100 4.36 8.13 -10.46
CA ASP A 100 4.99 7.11 -11.28
C ASP A 100 6.00 6.26 -10.50
N PHE A 101 5.73 4.96 -10.39
CA PHE A 101 6.76 3.97 -10.08
C PHE A 101 7.48 3.60 -11.37
N ASP A 102 8.51 4.37 -11.70
CA ASP A 102 9.53 3.94 -12.65
C ASP A 102 10.64 3.22 -11.89
N ALA A 103 10.67 1.89 -12.01
CA ALA A 103 11.72 1.04 -11.43
C ALA A 103 13.12 1.31 -12.04
N ASN A 104 13.21 2.15 -13.09
CA ASN A 104 14.44 2.54 -13.76
C ASN A 104 14.63 4.07 -13.85
N ALA A 105 13.83 4.88 -13.14
CA ALA A 105 14.05 6.32 -13.08
C ALA A 105 15.33 6.60 -12.29
N LYS A 106 16.45 6.67 -12.99
CA LYS A 106 17.63 7.37 -12.49
C LYS A 106 17.22 8.83 -12.35
N SER A 107 17.06 9.28 -11.11
CA SER A 107 16.98 10.71 -10.79
C SER A 107 18.07 11.42 -11.59
N ASP A 108 17.67 12.28 -12.53
CA ASP A 108 18.61 13.15 -13.21
C ASP A 108 19.33 13.90 -12.11
N SER A 109 20.64 13.68 -11.98
CA SER A 109 21.54 14.16 -10.92
C SER A 109 21.48 15.67 -10.62
N LYS A 110 20.70 16.43 -11.39
CA LYS A 110 20.37 17.85 -11.18
C LYS A 110 19.17 18.10 -10.26
N PHE A 111 18.30 17.10 -10.05
CA PHE A 111 17.18 17.15 -9.12
C PHE A 111 17.25 15.96 -8.16
N LYS A 112 18.23 15.98 -7.27
CA LYS A 112 18.20 15.16 -6.06
C LYS A 112 16.99 15.61 -5.25
N LEU A 113 16.00 14.74 -5.11
CA LEU A 113 14.89 14.94 -4.17
C LEU A 113 15.54 15.29 -2.83
N ILE A 114 15.32 16.52 -2.36
CA ILE A 114 15.71 16.91 -1.01
C ILE A 114 14.70 16.22 -0.10
N GLU A 115 14.86 14.92 0.08
CA GLU A 115 14.21 14.25 1.19
C GLU A 115 14.67 14.96 2.46
N PRO A 116 13.75 15.38 3.32
CA PRO A 116 14.14 16.10 4.52
C PRO A 116 15.00 15.18 5.40
N LYS A 117 16.32 15.39 5.36
CA LYS A 117 17.28 14.78 6.30
C LYS A 117 16.92 15.04 7.76
N ALA A 118 15.99 15.97 8.02
CA ALA A 118 15.37 16.23 9.32
C ALA A 118 14.63 15.02 9.93
N VAL A 119 14.37 13.96 9.16
CA VAL A 119 13.73 12.74 9.67
C VAL A 119 14.75 11.65 10.07
N VAL A 120 16.02 11.82 9.71
CA VAL A 120 17.11 10.94 10.19
C VAL A 120 17.47 11.32 11.62
N TYR A 121 17.57 10.33 12.50
CA TYR A 121 17.92 10.54 13.89
C TYR A 121 19.33 11.17 14.02
N PRO A 122 19.53 12.11 14.97
CA PRO A 122 20.82 12.77 15.15
C PRO A 122 21.94 11.74 15.34
N GLY A 123 23.00 11.85 14.52
CA GLY A 123 24.15 10.93 14.55
C GLY A 123 24.08 9.78 13.53
N CYS A 124 22.92 9.51 12.92
CA CYS A 124 22.78 8.42 11.93
C CYS A 124 23.06 8.86 10.48
N HIS A 125 23.33 10.14 10.24
CA HIS A 125 23.48 10.70 8.89
C HIS A 125 24.67 10.16 8.07
N LYS A 126 25.66 9.56 8.72
CA LYS A 126 26.88 9.04 8.08
C LYS A 126 26.89 7.51 7.94
N ILE A 127 25.82 6.84 8.39
CA ILE A 127 25.76 5.37 8.35
C ILE A 127 25.63 4.90 6.91
N THR A 128 26.50 3.97 6.52
CA THR A 128 26.52 3.33 5.21
C THR A 128 25.86 1.94 5.26
N LEU A 129 25.57 1.36 4.09
CA LEU A 129 25.09 -0.02 4.01
C LEU A 129 26.10 -0.99 4.61
N ALA A 130 27.39 -0.75 4.41
CA ALA A 130 28.45 -1.59 4.97
C ALA A 130 28.40 -1.62 6.51
N ASP A 131 28.15 -0.48 7.15
CA ASP A 131 28.02 -0.40 8.61
C ASP A 131 26.82 -1.20 9.12
N LEU A 132 25.70 -1.14 8.40
CA LEU A 132 24.51 -1.93 8.70
C LEU A 132 24.80 -3.42 8.52
N GLN A 133 25.33 -3.83 7.37
CA GLN A 133 25.66 -5.23 7.09
C GLN A 133 26.65 -5.79 8.11
N ASN A 134 27.68 -5.03 8.50
CA ASN A 134 28.63 -5.43 9.53
C ASN A 134 27.96 -5.65 10.89
N ALA A 135 26.96 -4.82 11.26
CA ALA A 135 26.21 -4.99 12.49
C ALA A 135 25.34 -6.26 12.51
N PHE A 136 25.01 -6.81 11.34
CA PHE A 136 24.27 -8.07 11.19
C PHE A 136 25.14 -9.20 10.64
N GLU A 137 26.47 -9.11 10.74
CA GLU A 137 27.41 -10.15 10.28
C GLU A 137 27.26 -10.51 8.78
N GLY A 138 26.76 -9.58 7.96
CA GLY A 138 26.46 -9.78 6.54
C GLY A 138 25.14 -10.51 6.26
N ASP A 139 24.35 -10.83 7.28
CA ASP A 139 23.06 -11.51 7.13
C ASP A 139 21.94 -10.53 6.78
N ASN A 140 21.74 -10.35 5.47
CA ASN A 140 20.73 -9.42 4.95
C ASN A 140 19.29 -9.80 5.33
N ILE A 141 19.01 -11.10 5.58
CA ILE A 141 17.67 -11.55 5.97
C ILE A 141 17.39 -11.16 7.42
N LYS A 142 18.33 -11.42 8.33
CA LYS A 142 18.20 -10.98 9.73
C LYS A 142 18.08 -9.47 9.84
N MET A 143 18.85 -8.73 9.05
CA MET A 143 18.74 -7.28 8.98
C MET A 143 17.32 -6.86 8.54
N GLN A 144 16.81 -7.46 7.47
CA GLN A 144 15.47 -7.14 6.97
C GLN A 144 14.36 -7.47 7.98
N ASP A 145 14.46 -8.61 8.65
CA ASP A 145 13.53 -9.01 9.70
C ASP A 145 13.59 -8.06 10.90
N ALA A 146 14.79 -7.67 11.32
CA ALA A 146 14.99 -6.73 12.42
C ALA A 146 14.41 -5.34 12.10
N VAL A 147 14.63 -4.86 10.88
CA VAL A 147 14.08 -3.58 10.42
C VAL A 147 12.54 -3.63 10.38
N THR A 148 11.98 -4.72 9.85
CA THR A 148 10.53 -4.93 9.78
C THR A 148 9.90 -5.01 11.17
N TYR A 149 10.54 -5.76 12.07
CA TYR A 149 10.12 -5.88 13.47
C TYR A 149 10.15 -4.52 14.17
N ALA A 150 11.28 -3.80 14.08
CA ALA A 150 11.46 -2.49 14.71
C ALA A 150 10.42 -1.48 14.22
N PHE A 151 10.12 -1.50 12.91
CA PHE A 151 9.09 -0.66 12.33
C PHE A 151 7.69 -0.98 12.85
N ASN A 152 7.29 -2.26 12.87
CA ASN A 152 5.99 -2.68 13.38
C ASN A 152 5.82 -2.36 14.87
N GLU A 153 6.88 -2.53 15.66
CA GLU A 153 6.88 -2.16 17.08
C GLU A 153 6.70 -0.65 17.29
N LEU A 154 7.40 0.18 16.50
CA LEU A 154 7.25 1.63 16.55
C LEU A 154 5.84 2.08 16.14
N LEU A 155 5.25 1.44 15.13
CA LEU A 155 3.87 1.70 14.71
C LEU A 155 2.87 1.36 15.81
N ALA A 156 3.10 0.27 16.54
CA ALA A 156 2.26 -0.15 17.66
C ALA A 156 2.37 0.81 18.85
N LYS A 157 3.58 1.28 19.19
CA LYS A 157 3.83 2.21 20.31
C LYS A 157 3.42 3.65 20.02
N THR A 158 3.34 4.05 18.75
CA THR A 158 3.02 5.43 18.40
C THR A 158 1.52 5.66 18.46
N GLU A 159 1.00 6.37 19.47
CA GLU A 159 -0.45 6.60 19.61
C GLU A 159 -0.98 7.76 18.76
N THR A 160 -0.12 8.75 18.45
CA THR A 160 -0.54 9.98 17.75
C THR A 160 -0.64 9.78 16.24
N LYS A 161 -1.73 10.31 15.64
CA LYS A 161 -1.94 10.26 14.17
C LYS A 161 -0.78 10.89 13.39
N SER A 162 -0.24 12.02 13.88
CA SER A 162 0.91 12.70 13.27
C SER A 162 2.22 11.91 13.41
N GLY A 163 2.44 11.23 14.54
CA GLY A 163 3.60 10.36 14.73
C GLY A 163 3.58 9.16 13.78
N LYS A 164 2.41 8.50 13.65
CA LYS A 164 2.24 7.39 12.70
C LYS A 164 2.51 7.85 11.26
N GLU A 165 2.02 9.02 10.88
CA GLU A 165 2.25 9.57 9.53
C GLU A 165 3.74 9.83 9.26
N LYS A 166 4.48 10.40 10.22
CA LYS A 166 5.93 10.59 10.10
C LYS A 166 6.66 9.25 9.98
N LEU A 167 6.30 8.27 10.81
CA LEU A 167 6.91 6.94 10.78
C LEU A 167 6.64 6.23 9.45
N MET A 168 5.43 6.33 8.91
CA MET A 168 5.09 5.80 7.58
C MET A 168 5.88 6.48 6.46
N LYS A 169 6.16 7.79 6.56
CA LYS A 169 7.02 8.50 5.59
C LYS A 169 8.47 7.99 5.63
N ILE A 170 8.99 7.68 6.82
CA ILE A 170 10.32 7.04 6.96
C ILE A 170 10.29 5.64 6.38
N ALA A 171 9.25 4.86 6.66
CA ALA A 171 9.05 3.52 6.10
C ALA A 171 9.09 3.58 4.57
N TYR A 172 8.34 4.51 3.98
CA TYR A 172 8.27 4.67 2.53
C TYR A 172 9.63 5.06 1.94
N ALA A 173 10.35 6.01 2.54
CA ALA A 173 11.69 6.41 2.10
C ALA A 173 12.71 5.27 2.21
N THR A 174 12.55 4.40 3.22
CA THR A 174 13.37 3.17 3.38
C THR A 174 12.87 2.00 2.54
N GLY A 175 11.70 2.15 1.91
CA GLY A 175 11.04 1.13 1.12
C GLY A 175 10.23 0.09 1.89
N LEU A 176 10.11 0.21 3.20
CA LEU A 176 9.23 -0.61 4.03
C LEU A 176 7.75 -0.28 3.80
N PRO A 177 6.84 -1.27 3.85
CA PRO A 177 7.06 -2.69 4.14
C PRO A 177 7.42 -3.54 2.89
N TYR A 178 7.76 -2.92 1.77
CA TYR A 178 8.04 -3.61 0.52
C TYR A 178 9.53 -4.00 0.41
N ASN A 179 9.84 -4.87 -0.55
CA ASN A 179 11.20 -5.32 -0.84
C ASN A 179 11.95 -4.21 -1.60
N VAL A 180 12.53 -3.25 -0.88
CA VAL A 180 13.44 -2.26 -1.49
C VAL A 180 14.87 -2.63 -1.16
N GLN A 181 15.74 -2.40 -2.15
CA GLN A 181 17.15 -2.75 -2.10
C GLN A 181 17.85 -1.89 -1.04
N PHE A 182 18.39 -2.55 -0.02
CA PHE A 182 19.28 -1.92 0.95
C PHE A 182 20.47 -1.30 0.21
N ASN A 183 20.64 0.02 0.30
CA ASN A 183 21.68 0.79 -0.37
C ASN A 183 22.20 1.90 0.56
N ASP A 184 23.32 2.54 0.19
CA ASP A 184 23.93 3.59 1.00
C ASP A 184 23.07 4.84 1.15
N GLU A 185 22.16 5.10 0.21
CA GLU A 185 21.27 6.26 0.28
C GLU A 185 20.21 6.10 1.37
N ASN A 186 19.72 4.87 1.56
CA ASN A 186 18.66 4.55 2.51
C ASN A 186 19.21 4.15 3.89
N ALA A 187 20.49 3.79 3.98
CA ALA A 187 21.14 3.31 5.19
C ALA A 187 20.94 4.23 6.43
N PRO A 188 21.05 5.57 6.33
CA PRO A 188 20.79 6.47 7.47
C PRO A 188 19.38 6.37 8.07
N TYR A 189 18.37 6.15 7.22
CA TYR A 189 16.99 6.02 7.65
C TYR A 189 16.70 4.65 8.26
N ILE A 190 17.30 3.59 7.72
CA ILE A 190 17.24 2.24 8.29
C ILE A 190 17.89 2.23 9.67
N ALA A 191 19.07 2.84 9.79
CA ALA A 191 19.75 3.01 11.07
C ALA A 191 18.86 3.75 12.07
N THR A 192 18.16 4.80 11.63
CA THR A 192 17.21 5.55 12.47
C THR A 192 16.13 4.62 13.05
N ILE A 193 15.53 3.74 12.26
CA ILE A 193 14.50 2.79 12.74
C ILE A 193 15.11 1.80 13.75
N LEU A 194 16.27 1.23 13.42
CA LEU A 194 16.93 0.22 14.25
C LEU A 194 17.42 0.78 15.59
N VAL A 195 17.88 2.03 15.61
CA VAL A 195 18.35 2.70 16.83
C VAL A 195 17.26 2.80 17.89
N TYR A 196 15.99 2.97 17.52
CA TYR A 196 14.89 2.94 18.48
C TYR A 196 14.65 1.56 19.12
N ASN A 197 15.19 0.50 18.53
CA ASN A 197 15.19 -0.87 19.06
C ASN A 197 16.51 -1.24 19.76
N GLY A 198 17.37 -0.26 20.06
CA GLY A 198 18.58 -0.48 20.84
C GLY A 198 19.82 -0.88 20.02
N PHE A 199 19.74 -0.86 18.69
CA PHE A 199 20.92 -1.03 17.84
C PHE A 199 21.82 0.20 17.90
N VAL A 200 23.12 -0.01 17.78
CA VAL A 200 24.13 1.06 17.84
C VAL A 200 25.05 0.95 16.63
N PHE A 201 25.21 2.04 15.91
CA PHE A 201 26.06 2.08 14.71
C PHE A 201 27.09 3.20 14.81
N GLY A 202 28.36 2.91 14.52
CA GLY A 202 29.43 3.90 14.40
C GLY A 202 29.68 4.80 15.62
N GLY A 203 29.16 4.44 16.81
CA GLY A 203 29.31 5.20 18.06
C GLY A 203 28.47 6.49 18.17
N GLU A 204 28.18 7.18 17.06
CA GLU A 204 27.38 8.42 17.03
C GLU A 204 25.87 8.16 16.88
N CYS A 205 25.46 7.05 16.27
CA CYS A 205 24.07 6.68 16.02
C CYS A 205 23.59 5.74 17.15
N VAL A 206 23.07 6.33 18.24
CA VAL A 206 22.73 5.64 19.51
C VAL A 206 21.28 5.89 19.90
N ALA A 207 20.66 4.88 20.53
CA ALA A 207 19.26 4.94 20.96
C ALA A 207 18.96 6.21 21.76
N PRO A 208 17.80 6.86 21.52
CA PRO A 208 17.33 7.91 22.42
C PRO A 208 17.18 7.31 23.83
N LYS A 209 17.75 8.00 24.82
CA LYS A 209 17.58 7.66 26.24
C LYS A 209 16.17 8.01 26.71
#